data_AF-A0A7W7QYR7-F1
#
_entry.id   AF-A0A7W7QYR7-F1
#
_cell.length_a   1.000
_cell.length_b   1.000
_cell.length_c   1.000
_cell.angle_alpha   90.00
_cell.angle_beta   90.00
_cell.angle_gamma   90.00
#
_symmetry.space_group_name_H-M   'P 1'
#
loop_
_entity.id
_entity.type
_entity.pdbx_description
1 polymer ?
#
loop_
_entity_poly.entity_id
_entity_poly.type
_entity_poly.pdbx_seq_one_letter_code
_entity_poly.pdbx_strand_id
1 'polypeptide(L)'
;MPSALAGSPWTLYLNFYNEGSGTLTDPTSVQLDITYGTELGFAPEVAGPFTYQGASSPAAGQVWRIGVGQYAYIWPVPLGAAQGVYVANWSCVFDGDTFLGVENFPVTGGATPAVPSGDTGFWTGGIIYSAAGIDIEFGSTDSNGITWLWQKIQGWDGPDVQGGGVIARSGDHGAWASPQYFAARTMTLTVTASAPTQTLRDVARARLQQAVPVSDLAMLRYDEPVPTYSWVRRSGKITEAYPTLTDVTFTIGLVAPDPRKYAVAQRSLPIGLLPSGGGGSMVEPFTVPFGLASAPPPGGGTAVNAGSFISPPVIVVAGPISSPALTNLTSGQTVSWSSLTLNTGDVFVVDFLNRQGFVNPTMLSTAPGFPSTGGTYWPADPSSSWWQLAPGTTSIQLGGTAAALASATAYWQDAWI
;
A
#
# COMPACT_ATOMS: atom_id res chain seq x y z
N MET A 1 -11.69 24.47 -22.35
CA MET A 1 -11.04 23.92 -23.56
C MET A 1 -12.13 23.19 -24.32
N PRO A 2 -12.33 23.46 -25.61
CA PRO A 2 -13.24 22.64 -26.40
C PRO A 2 -12.71 21.20 -26.45
N SER A 3 -13.61 20.21 -26.43
CA SER A 3 -13.28 18.78 -26.40
C SER A 3 -13.73 18.10 -27.68
N ALA A 4 -12.90 17.18 -28.18
CA ALA A 4 -13.29 16.25 -29.22
C ALA A 4 -14.37 15.30 -28.69
N LEU A 5 -15.33 14.95 -29.54
CA LEU A 5 -16.38 13.98 -29.24
C LEU A 5 -16.13 12.73 -30.09
N ALA A 6 -16.08 11.56 -29.46
CA ALA A 6 -15.95 10.30 -30.18
C ALA A 6 -17.07 10.12 -31.20
N GLY A 7 -16.70 9.68 -32.42
CA GLY A 7 -17.62 9.58 -33.55
C GLY A 7 -17.90 10.91 -34.26
N SER A 8 -17.33 12.04 -33.80
CA SER A 8 -17.45 13.34 -34.45
C SER A 8 -16.10 13.83 -34.99
N PRO A 9 -16.07 14.60 -36.10
CA PRO A 9 -14.84 15.17 -36.61
C PRO A 9 -14.29 16.24 -35.64
N TRP A 10 -12.97 16.27 -35.49
CA TRP A 10 -12.25 17.28 -34.71
C TRP A 10 -11.15 17.94 -35.54
N THR A 11 -11.14 19.27 -35.61
CA THR A 11 -10.15 20.00 -36.40
C THR A 11 -8.97 20.41 -35.55
N LEU A 12 -7.78 19.98 -35.96
CA LEU A 12 -6.49 20.34 -35.38
C LEU A 12 -5.82 21.41 -36.25
N TYR A 13 -5.08 22.32 -35.62
CA TYR A 13 -4.42 23.44 -36.30
C TYR A 13 -2.94 23.51 -35.94
N LEU A 14 -2.12 23.90 -36.90
CA LEU A 14 -0.70 24.17 -36.74
C LEU A 14 -0.36 25.54 -37.32
N ASN A 15 0.35 26.36 -36.54
CA ASN A 15 1.02 27.57 -37.02
C ASN A 15 2.53 27.37 -36.88
N PHE A 16 3.26 27.45 -37.99
CA PHE A 16 4.71 27.33 -38.05
C PHE A 16 5.34 28.71 -38.29
N TYR A 17 6.19 29.14 -37.36
CA TYR A 17 6.89 30.42 -37.39
C TYR A 17 8.37 30.19 -37.66
N ASN A 18 8.95 30.98 -38.55
CA ASN A 18 10.41 31.04 -38.67
C ASN A 18 10.96 31.86 -37.50
N GLU A 19 11.79 31.25 -36.66
CA GLU A 19 12.31 31.88 -35.44
C GLU A 19 13.14 33.15 -35.71
N GLY A 20 13.91 33.17 -36.80
CA GLY A 20 14.78 34.31 -37.15
C GLY A 20 14.01 35.55 -37.63
N SER A 21 12.83 35.36 -38.21
CA SER A 21 12.02 36.46 -38.77
C SER A 21 10.73 36.74 -38.00
N GLY A 22 10.26 35.80 -37.17
CA GLY A 22 8.97 35.87 -36.48
C GLY A 22 7.76 35.75 -37.40
N THR A 23 7.95 35.53 -38.70
CA THR A 23 6.86 35.43 -39.68
C THR A 23 6.44 33.99 -39.90
N LEU A 24 5.15 33.79 -40.16
CA LEU A 24 4.63 32.50 -40.63
C LEU A 24 5.34 32.12 -41.93
N THR A 25 5.88 30.91 -41.98
CA THR A 25 6.66 30.39 -43.11
C THR A 25 6.27 28.94 -43.35
N ASP A 26 6.23 28.51 -44.62
CA ASP A 26 5.94 27.11 -44.93
C ASP A 26 7.18 26.24 -44.66
N PRO A 27 7.10 25.21 -43.80
CA PRO A 27 8.11 24.17 -43.73
C PRO A 27 8.14 23.34 -45.04
N THR A 28 9.28 22.71 -45.31
CA THR A 28 9.48 21.80 -46.45
C THR A 28 8.63 20.53 -46.33
N SER A 29 8.33 20.08 -45.11
CA SER A 29 7.35 19.02 -44.87
C SER A 29 6.59 19.24 -43.56
N VAL A 30 5.36 18.70 -43.50
CA VAL A 30 4.52 18.65 -42.30
C VAL A 30 3.93 17.25 -42.19
N GLN A 31 4.07 16.64 -41.01
CA GLN A 31 3.46 15.37 -40.64
C GLN A 31 2.74 15.52 -39.29
N LEU A 32 1.61 14.83 -39.14
CA LEU A 32 0.85 14.77 -37.91
C LEU A 32 0.67 13.31 -37.47
N ASP A 33 1.02 13.03 -36.21
CA ASP A 33 0.75 11.77 -35.53
C ASP A 33 -0.11 12.04 -34.28
N ILE A 34 -1.12 11.22 -34.02
CA ILE A 34 -2.02 11.36 -32.86
C ILE A 34 -1.81 10.18 -31.92
N THR A 35 -1.43 10.46 -30.68
CA THR A 35 -1.18 9.46 -29.64
C THR A 35 -2.15 9.62 -28.47
N TYR A 36 -2.32 8.55 -27.67
CA TYR A 36 -3.17 8.56 -26.46
C TYR A 36 -2.34 8.60 -25.18
N GLY A 37 -2.62 9.55 -24.29
CA GLY A 37 -1.92 9.72 -23.02
C GLY A 37 -1.21 11.07 -22.91
N THR A 38 -0.29 11.20 -21.95
CA THR A 38 0.39 12.47 -21.63
C THR A 38 1.90 12.44 -21.89
N GLU A 39 2.46 11.33 -22.37
CA GLU A 39 3.91 11.17 -22.57
C GLU A 39 4.26 10.96 -24.05
N LEU A 40 5.16 11.81 -24.55
CA LEU A 40 5.78 11.69 -25.87
C LEU A 40 6.59 10.39 -25.98
N GLY A 41 6.41 9.65 -27.08
CA GLY A 41 7.30 8.55 -27.48
C GLY A 41 7.05 7.17 -26.86
N PHE A 42 6.12 7.04 -25.90
CA PHE A 42 5.77 5.74 -25.28
C PHE A 42 4.29 5.37 -25.41
N ALA A 43 3.45 6.33 -25.76
CA ALA A 43 2.05 6.09 -26.04
C ALA A 43 1.86 5.36 -27.39
N PRO A 44 0.96 4.38 -27.48
CA PRO A 44 0.58 3.80 -28.76
C PRO A 44 0.08 4.89 -29.71
N GLU A 45 0.55 4.85 -30.95
CA GLU A 45 0.00 5.66 -32.02
C GLU A 45 -1.45 5.25 -32.26
N VAL A 46 -2.39 6.19 -32.16
CA VAL A 46 -3.82 5.94 -32.37
C VAL A 46 -4.22 6.25 -33.80
N ALA A 47 -3.57 7.23 -34.43
CA ALA A 47 -3.82 7.59 -35.81
C ALA A 47 -2.62 8.35 -36.39
N GLY A 48 -2.31 8.09 -37.67
CA GLY A 48 -1.15 8.65 -38.35
C GLY A 48 -0.34 7.56 -39.07
N PRO A 49 0.76 7.94 -39.73
CA PRO A 49 1.15 9.33 -39.96
C PRO A 49 0.31 10.02 -41.04
N PHE A 50 -0.06 11.28 -40.82
CA PHE A 50 -0.76 12.12 -41.81
C PHE A 50 0.19 13.18 -42.38
N THR A 51 0.52 13.08 -43.67
CA THR A 51 1.50 13.99 -44.31
C THR A 51 0.82 15.05 -45.17
N TYR A 52 1.35 16.26 -45.18
CA TYR A 52 0.99 17.30 -46.14
C TYR A 52 1.55 16.96 -47.54
N GLN A 53 0.65 16.74 -48.51
CA GLN A 53 0.98 16.45 -49.91
C GLN A 53 0.49 17.54 -50.88
N GLY A 54 0.49 18.81 -50.44
CA GLY A 54 0.13 19.94 -51.30
C GLY A 54 -1.36 20.30 -51.35
N ALA A 55 -2.21 19.72 -50.49
CA ALA A 55 -3.64 20.05 -50.45
C ALA A 55 -3.88 21.48 -49.92
N SER A 56 -4.74 22.24 -50.60
CA SER A 56 -5.15 23.61 -50.21
C SER A 56 -6.59 23.69 -49.67
N SER A 57 -7.25 22.55 -49.50
CA SER A 57 -8.61 22.45 -48.96
C SER A 57 -8.74 21.14 -48.18
N PRO A 58 -9.74 21.02 -47.26
CA PRO A 58 -9.92 19.82 -46.46
C PRO A 58 -10.02 18.56 -47.31
N ALA A 59 -9.10 17.62 -47.06
CA ALA A 59 -9.06 16.31 -47.69
C ALA A 59 -9.00 15.22 -46.60
N ALA A 60 -9.83 14.20 -46.74
CA ALA A 60 -9.89 13.12 -45.76
C ALA A 60 -8.53 12.40 -45.68
N GLY A 61 -8.00 12.22 -44.46
CA GLY A 61 -6.73 11.53 -44.25
C GLY A 61 -5.48 12.33 -44.63
N GLN A 62 -5.60 13.63 -44.91
CA GLN A 62 -4.47 14.45 -45.31
C GLN A 62 -4.44 15.80 -44.58
N VAL A 63 -3.25 16.26 -44.20
CA VAL A 63 -3.02 17.65 -43.77
C VAL A 63 -3.19 18.56 -44.98
N TRP A 64 -3.88 19.69 -44.81
CA TRP A 64 -3.98 20.73 -45.84
C TRP A 64 -3.51 22.08 -45.32
N ARG A 65 -3.11 22.94 -46.26
CA ARG A 65 -2.64 24.29 -45.98
C ARG A 65 -3.81 25.28 -46.03
N ILE A 66 -3.94 26.11 -45.00
CA ILE A 66 -4.95 27.18 -44.91
C ILE A 66 -4.33 28.57 -45.15
N GLY A 67 -3.02 28.71 -45.00
CA GLY A 67 -2.25 29.94 -45.20
C GLY A 67 -0.75 29.66 -45.22
N VAL A 68 0.08 30.66 -45.50
CA VAL A 68 1.54 30.55 -45.33
C VAL A 68 1.83 30.17 -43.88
N GLY A 69 2.56 29.08 -43.65
CA GLY A 69 2.89 28.54 -42.34
C GLY A 69 1.71 28.05 -41.53
N GLN A 70 0.52 27.89 -42.13
CA GLN A 70 -0.69 27.49 -41.41
C GLN A 70 -1.31 26.25 -42.03
N TYR A 71 -1.48 25.22 -41.20
CA TYR A 71 -1.97 23.91 -41.60
C TYR A 71 -3.12 23.46 -40.71
N ALA A 72 -3.95 22.59 -41.25
CA ALA A 72 -5.05 21.98 -40.51
C ALA A 72 -5.24 20.52 -40.91
N TYR A 73 -5.87 19.77 -40.00
CA TYR A 73 -6.26 18.38 -40.21
C TYR A 73 -7.61 18.11 -39.53
N ILE A 74 -8.52 17.40 -40.21
CA ILE A 74 -9.78 16.92 -39.60
C ILE A 74 -9.54 15.48 -39.18
N TRP A 75 -9.42 15.25 -37.87
CA TRP A 75 -9.36 13.92 -37.33
C TRP A 75 -10.78 13.33 -37.21
N PRO A 76 -11.12 12.26 -37.95
CA PRO A 76 -12.37 11.54 -37.73
C PRO A 76 -12.23 10.71 -36.45
N VAL A 77 -12.55 11.32 -35.30
CA VAL A 77 -12.41 10.67 -33.99
C VAL A 77 -13.20 9.36 -34.01
N PRO A 78 -12.56 8.19 -33.87
CA PRO A 78 -13.27 6.92 -33.93
C PRO A 78 -14.39 6.85 -32.89
N LEU A 79 -15.54 6.25 -33.23
CA LEU A 79 -16.64 6.09 -32.27
C LEU A 79 -16.20 5.29 -31.02
N GLY A 80 -15.29 4.34 -31.19
CA GLY A 80 -14.68 3.55 -30.12
C GLY A 80 -13.42 4.15 -29.51
N ALA A 81 -13.07 5.40 -29.81
CA ALA A 81 -11.90 6.05 -29.21
C ALA A 81 -12.01 6.03 -27.69
N ALA A 82 -10.91 5.76 -26.99
CA ALA A 82 -10.89 5.80 -25.53
C ALA A 82 -11.16 7.24 -25.04
N GLN A 83 -11.99 7.42 -24.01
CA GLN A 83 -12.12 8.72 -23.34
C GLN A 83 -10.81 9.07 -22.63
N GLY A 84 -10.27 10.28 -22.82
CA GLY A 84 -9.03 10.70 -22.20
C GLY A 84 -8.35 11.87 -22.90
N VAL A 85 -7.05 12.06 -22.65
CA VAL A 85 -6.23 13.09 -23.30
C VAL A 85 -5.47 12.47 -24.47
N TYR A 86 -5.56 13.12 -25.62
CA TYR A 86 -4.83 12.79 -26.83
C TYR A 86 -3.81 13.90 -27.12
N VAL A 87 -2.75 13.53 -27.82
CA VAL A 87 -1.66 14.43 -28.19
C VAL A 87 -1.52 14.45 -29.70
N ALA A 88 -1.64 15.63 -30.29
CA ALA A 88 -1.31 15.89 -31.69
C ALA A 88 0.17 16.28 -31.80
N ASN A 89 0.96 15.42 -32.44
CA ASN A 89 2.39 15.58 -32.64
C ASN A 89 2.66 16.02 -34.08
N TRP A 90 3.02 17.28 -34.25
CA TRP A 90 3.31 17.90 -35.54
C TRP A 90 4.81 17.89 -35.79
N SER A 91 5.27 17.07 -36.73
CA SER A 91 6.67 17.04 -37.17
C SER A 91 6.84 17.89 -38.43
N CYS A 92 7.66 18.93 -38.35
CA CYS A 92 7.91 19.87 -39.46
C CYS A 92 9.38 19.86 -39.84
N VAL A 93 9.71 19.78 -41.13
CA VAL A 93 11.10 19.94 -41.61
C VAL A 93 11.26 21.32 -42.23
N PHE A 94 12.20 22.13 -41.75
CA PHE A 94 12.49 23.47 -42.26
C PHE A 94 14.01 23.71 -42.26
N ASP A 95 14.55 24.19 -43.37
CA ASP A 95 16.00 24.41 -43.56
C ASP A 95 16.91 23.20 -43.22
N GLY A 96 16.36 21.98 -43.34
CA GLY A 96 17.05 20.72 -43.08
C GLY A 96 16.90 20.19 -41.65
N ASP A 97 16.38 21.01 -40.72
CA ASP A 97 16.13 20.63 -39.33
C ASP A 97 14.68 20.16 -39.13
N THR A 98 14.46 19.30 -38.12
CA THR A 98 13.13 18.80 -37.73
C THR A 98 12.67 19.45 -36.43
N PHE A 99 11.46 20.00 -36.46
CA PHE A 99 10.80 20.68 -35.35
C PHE A 99 9.54 19.92 -34.94
N LEU A 100 9.28 19.86 -33.64
CA LEU A 100 8.12 19.17 -33.07
C LEU A 100 7.18 20.17 -32.40
N GLY A 101 5.94 20.24 -32.88
CA GLY A 101 4.82 20.91 -32.21
C GLY A 101 3.92 19.90 -31.50
N VAL A 102 3.45 20.23 -30.31
CA VAL A 102 2.64 19.31 -29.48
C VAL A 102 1.41 20.03 -28.96
N GLU A 103 0.24 19.44 -29.16
CA GLU A 103 -1.03 19.95 -28.63
C GLU A 103 -1.81 18.84 -27.93
N ASN A 104 -2.16 19.06 -26.66
CA ASN A 104 -3.02 18.16 -25.90
C ASN A 104 -4.49 18.56 -26.06
N PHE A 105 -5.34 17.59 -26.35
CA PHE A 105 -6.79 17.82 -26.45
C PHE A 105 -7.59 16.65 -25.86
N PRO A 106 -8.68 16.94 -25.12
CA PRO A 106 -9.50 15.89 -24.52
C PRO A 106 -10.48 15.29 -25.55
N VAL A 107 -10.65 13.97 -25.52
CA VAL A 107 -11.72 13.23 -26.22
C VAL A 107 -12.74 12.73 -25.20
N THR A 108 -14.01 12.96 -25.49
CA THR A 108 -15.17 12.61 -24.65
C THR A 108 -16.16 11.73 -25.42
N GLY A 109 -17.10 11.09 -24.71
CA GLY A 109 -18.18 10.29 -25.33
C GLY A 109 -17.73 8.96 -25.96
N GLY A 110 -16.46 8.61 -25.82
CA GLY A 110 -15.87 7.38 -26.34
C GLY A 110 -15.96 6.21 -25.36
N ALA A 111 -15.28 5.11 -25.68
CA ALA A 111 -15.16 3.98 -24.77
C ALA A 111 -14.43 4.44 -23.50
N THR A 112 -15.01 4.21 -22.33
CA THR A 112 -14.23 4.29 -21.09
C THR A 112 -13.08 3.30 -21.23
N PRO A 113 -11.81 3.71 -21.04
CA PRO A 113 -10.68 2.80 -21.08
C PRO A 113 -11.03 1.57 -20.25
N ALA A 114 -10.93 0.38 -20.84
CA ALA A 114 -11.20 -0.84 -20.11
C ALA A 114 -10.19 -0.91 -18.97
N VAL A 115 -10.65 -0.74 -17.74
CA VAL A 115 -9.88 -1.13 -16.57
C VAL A 115 -9.64 -2.63 -16.76
N PRO A 116 -8.38 -3.10 -16.83
CA PRO A 116 -8.11 -4.52 -17.05
C PRO A 116 -8.93 -5.33 -16.06
N SER A 117 -9.79 -6.23 -16.54
CA SER A 117 -10.70 -6.98 -15.67
C SER A 117 -9.86 -7.87 -14.73
N GLY A 118 -9.89 -7.57 -13.44
CA GLY A 118 -9.07 -8.25 -12.42
C GLY A 118 -7.93 -7.39 -11.87
N ASP A 119 -7.64 -6.24 -12.47
CA ASP A 119 -6.78 -5.21 -11.86
C ASP A 119 -7.70 -4.28 -11.08
N THR A 120 -8.11 -4.71 -9.88
CA THR A 120 -8.60 -3.80 -8.83
C THR A 120 -7.40 -2.95 -8.44
N GLY A 121 -7.15 -1.92 -9.26
CA GLY A 121 -5.80 -1.43 -9.52
C GLY A 121 -4.92 -1.28 -8.29
N PHE A 122 -3.63 -1.59 -8.50
CA PHE A 122 -2.56 -0.75 -7.96
C PHE A 122 -3.09 0.70 -7.95
N TRP A 123 -2.95 1.42 -6.82
CA TRP A 123 -3.60 2.72 -6.53
C TRP A 123 -5.00 2.68 -5.85
N THR A 124 -5.37 1.63 -5.13
CA THR A 124 -6.51 1.65 -4.18
C THR A 124 -6.06 1.37 -2.74
N GLY A 125 -6.82 1.86 -1.76
CA GLY A 125 -6.47 1.76 -0.35
C GLY A 125 -7.06 2.90 0.46
N GLY A 126 -6.52 3.17 1.64
CA GLY A 126 -7.08 4.23 2.47
C GLY A 126 -6.16 4.68 3.59
N ILE A 127 -6.48 5.82 4.18
CA ILE A 127 -5.88 6.26 5.43
C ILE A 127 -6.96 6.38 6.51
N ILE A 128 -6.75 5.65 7.60
CA ILE A 128 -7.70 5.55 8.71
C ILE A 128 -7.04 6.10 9.97
N TYR A 129 -7.65 7.11 10.56
CA TYR A 129 -7.27 7.66 11.85
C TYR A 129 -8.44 7.53 12.84
N SER A 130 -8.49 6.37 13.50
CA SER A 130 -9.60 5.96 14.38
C SER A 130 -9.86 6.92 15.54
N ALA A 131 -8.81 7.54 16.10
CA ALA A 131 -8.95 8.49 17.21
C ALA A 131 -9.76 9.74 16.83
N ALA A 132 -9.76 10.12 15.54
CA ALA A 132 -10.59 11.20 15.02
C ALA A 132 -11.87 10.70 14.31
N GLY A 133 -12.09 9.39 14.24
CA GLY A 133 -13.19 8.80 13.46
C GLY A 133 -13.09 9.09 11.95
N ILE A 134 -11.86 9.27 11.44
CA ILE A 134 -11.64 9.60 10.03
C ILE A 134 -11.21 8.37 9.26
N ASP A 135 -11.92 8.13 8.17
CA ASP A 135 -11.59 7.15 7.15
C ASP A 135 -11.63 7.86 5.80
N ILE A 136 -10.54 7.82 5.05
CA ILE A 136 -10.46 8.31 3.67
C ILE A 136 -10.06 7.14 2.80
N GLU A 137 -11.02 6.69 2.01
CA GLU A 137 -10.86 5.60 1.06
C GLU A 137 -10.47 6.17 -0.32
N PHE A 138 -9.26 5.88 -0.75
CA PHE A 138 -8.72 6.28 -2.05
C PHE A 138 -9.19 5.33 -3.16
N GLY A 139 -9.44 5.88 -4.35
CA GLY A 139 -10.11 5.17 -5.44
C GLY A 139 -11.64 5.20 -5.33
N SER A 140 -12.20 6.01 -4.42
CA SER A 140 -13.64 6.11 -4.17
C SER A 140 -14.14 7.55 -4.12
N THR A 141 -15.46 7.73 -4.23
CA THR A 141 -16.15 9.00 -3.99
C THR A 141 -16.84 8.95 -2.64
N ASP A 142 -16.57 9.93 -1.78
CA ASP A 142 -17.15 9.98 -0.44
C ASP A 142 -18.60 10.52 -0.43
N SER A 143 -19.23 10.55 0.75
CA SER A 143 -20.61 11.02 0.93
C SER A 143 -20.84 12.49 0.58
N ASN A 144 -19.77 13.29 0.44
CA ASN A 144 -19.84 14.68 0.00
C ASN A 144 -19.64 14.83 -1.52
N GLY A 145 -19.49 13.72 -2.24
CA GLY A 145 -19.17 13.73 -3.67
C GLY A 145 -17.70 14.02 -3.97
N ILE A 146 -16.81 14.00 -2.96
CA ILE A 146 -15.37 14.21 -3.17
C ILE A 146 -14.77 12.90 -3.64
N THR A 147 -14.17 12.92 -4.83
CA THR A 147 -13.46 11.76 -5.39
C THR A 147 -12.00 11.81 -4.96
N TRP A 148 -11.57 10.77 -4.26
CA TRP A 148 -10.20 10.62 -3.76
C TRP A 148 -9.41 9.73 -4.69
N LEU A 149 -8.35 10.26 -5.30
CA LEU A 149 -7.55 9.58 -6.31
C LEU A 149 -6.14 9.35 -5.74
N TRP A 150 -5.74 8.09 -5.53
CA TRP A 150 -4.35 7.76 -5.25
C TRP A 150 -3.55 7.91 -6.54
N GLN A 151 -2.52 8.75 -6.54
CA GLN A 151 -1.68 8.96 -7.73
C GLN A 151 -0.37 8.20 -7.65
N LYS A 152 0.27 8.20 -6.48
CA LYS A 152 1.60 7.62 -6.30
C LYS A 152 1.88 7.31 -4.83
N ILE A 153 2.63 6.24 -4.58
CA ILE A 153 3.32 6.03 -3.31
C ILE A 153 4.78 5.67 -3.59
N GLN A 154 5.70 6.26 -2.83
CA GLN A 154 7.12 5.91 -2.83
C GLN A 154 7.51 5.41 -1.45
N GLY A 155 8.47 4.46 -1.37
CA GLY A 155 8.93 3.86 -0.11
C GLY A 155 8.05 2.73 0.44
N TRP A 156 6.96 2.38 -0.26
CA TRP A 156 6.12 1.24 0.10
C TRP A 156 6.77 -0.13 -0.18
N ASP A 157 7.62 -0.20 -1.20
CA ASP A 157 8.26 -1.46 -1.63
C ASP A 157 9.37 -1.93 -0.70
N GLY A 158 9.92 -1.04 0.13
CA GLY A 158 10.95 -1.39 1.10
C GLY A 158 11.43 -0.19 1.92
N PRO A 159 11.79 -0.38 3.19
CA PRO A 159 12.43 0.64 4.00
C PRO A 159 13.94 0.71 3.73
N ASP A 160 14.56 1.81 4.13
CA ASP A 160 16.02 1.90 4.17
C ASP A 160 16.61 0.92 5.20
N VAL A 161 17.90 0.68 5.08
CA VAL A 161 18.70 -0.10 6.04
C VAL A 161 19.55 0.84 6.89
N GLN A 162 19.70 0.51 8.17
CA GLN A 162 20.54 1.23 9.13
C GLN A 162 21.52 0.27 9.82
N GLY A 163 22.69 0.78 10.18
CA GLY A 163 23.75 0.02 10.86
C GLY A 163 25.13 0.34 10.31
N GLY A 164 26.15 -0.37 10.83
CA GLY A 164 27.54 -0.16 10.41
C GLY A 164 27.87 -0.70 9.02
N GLY A 165 26.92 -1.43 8.39
CA GLY A 165 27.09 -2.02 7.06
C GLY A 165 28.29 -2.96 7.01
N VAL A 166 29.33 -2.55 6.30
CA VAL A 166 30.59 -3.31 6.19
C VAL A 166 31.75 -2.51 6.77
N ILE A 167 32.55 -3.16 7.61
CA ILE A 167 33.73 -2.56 8.24
C ILE A 167 34.97 -3.03 7.46
N ALA A 168 35.62 -2.13 6.73
CA ALA A 168 36.79 -2.47 5.92
C ALA A 168 37.90 -3.14 6.75
N ARG A 169 38.56 -4.15 6.18
CA ARG A 169 39.72 -4.78 6.81
C ARG A 169 40.91 -3.84 6.76
N SER A 170 41.63 -3.71 7.87
CA SER A 170 42.86 -2.92 7.90
C SER A 170 43.98 -3.67 7.20
N GLY A 171 44.44 -3.16 6.06
CA GLY A 171 45.60 -3.70 5.32
C GLY A 171 45.33 -4.96 4.51
N ASP A 172 44.07 -5.34 4.29
CA ASP A 172 43.67 -6.49 3.47
C ASP A 172 42.43 -6.15 2.62
N HIS A 173 42.18 -6.94 1.58
CA HIS A 173 41.01 -6.78 0.72
C HIS A 173 39.73 -7.24 1.43
N GLY A 174 38.63 -6.53 1.17
CA GLY A 174 37.31 -6.86 1.70
C GLY A 174 36.97 -6.20 3.04
N ALA A 175 35.92 -6.70 3.68
CA ALA A 175 35.32 -6.10 4.87
C ALA A 175 34.64 -7.14 5.77
N TRP A 176 34.37 -6.77 7.02
CA TRP A 176 33.57 -7.53 7.98
C TRP A 176 32.12 -7.09 7.91
N ALA A 177 31.19 -8.06 7.85
CA ALA A 177 29.77 -7.77 7.97
C ALA A 177 29.46 -7.30 9.41
N SER A 178 28.86 -6.12 9.53
CA SER A 178 28.32 -5.58 10.79
C SER A 178 26.81 -5.82 10.81
N PRO A 179 26.17 -5.93 12.00
CA PRO A 179 24.72 -6.01 12.08
C PRO A 179 24.06 -4.85 11.33
N GLN A 180 23.06 -5.20 10.53
CA GLN A 180 22.25 -4.28 9.75
C GLN A 180 20.79 -4.58 10.03
N TYR A 181 20.01 -3.52 10.21
CA TYR A 181 18.58 -3.60 10.54
C TYR A 181 17.81 -2.72 9.58
N PHE A 182 16.52 -2.99 9.41
CA PHE A 182 15.65 -2.05 8.71
C PHE A 182 15.46 -0.78 9.55
N ALA A 183 15.54 0.36 8.88
CA ALA A 183 15.20 1.66 9.44
C ALA A 183 13.67 1.82 9.49
N ALA A 184 13.20 2.93 10.08
CA ALA A 184 11.80 3.31 9.93
C ALA A 184 11.47 3.50 8.44
N ARG A 185 10.28 3.07 8.03
CA ARG A 185 9.85 3.21 6.63
C ARG A 185 9.45 4.64 6.36
N THR A 186 10.20 5.33 5.50
CA THR A 186 9.81 6.66 5.00
C THR A 186 9.03 6.49 3.71
N MET A 187 7.93 7.23 3.58
CA MET A 187 7.06 7.15 2.41
C MET A 187 6.65 8.54 1.95
N THR A 188 6.41 8.66 0.64
CA THR A 188 5.78 9.84 0.06
C THR A 188 4.52 9.40 -0.65
N LEU A 189 3.37 9.84 -0.13
CA LEU A 189 2.05 9.57 -0.70
C LEU A 189 1.57 10.79 -1.49
N THR A 190 1.16 10.58 -2.74
CA THR A 190 0.55 11.61 -3.58
C THR A 190 -0.90 11.23 -3.88
N VAL A 191 -1.83 12.11 -3.50
CA VAL A 191 -3.28 11.90 -3.64
C VAL A 191 -3.93 13.18 -4.18
N THR A 192 -4.93 13.06 -5.03
CA THR A 192 -5.77 14.18 -5.46
C THR A 192 -7.18 14.02 -4.90
N ALA A 193 -7.72 15.09 -4.32
CA ALA A 193 -9.15 15.20 -4.04
C ALA A 193 -9.79 16.07 -5.12
N SER A 194 -10.76 15.52 -5.84
CA SER A 194 -11.58 16.24 -6.81
C SER A 194 -12.99 16.41 -6.26
N ALA A 195 -13.39 17.65 -6.00
CA ALA A 195 -14.65 17.96 -5.33
C ALA A 195 -15.68 18.61 -6.28
N PRO A 196 -16.98 18.54 -6.00
CA PRO A 196 -17.99 19.20 -6.83
C PRO A 196 -17.94 20.74 -6.77
N THR A 197 -17.43 21.30 -5.66
CA THR A 197 -17.35 22.74 -5.42
C THR A 197 -16.06 23.11 -4.68
N GLN A 198 -15.66 24.38 -4.77
CA GLN A 198 -14.50 24.89 -4.04
C GLN A 198 -14.65 24.74 -2.52
N THR A 199 -15.86 24.93 -1.98
CA THR A 199 -16.13 24.74 -0.55
C THR A 199 -15.88 23.30 -0.12
N LEU A 200 -16.33 22.32 -0.93
CA LEU A 200 -16.10 20.90 -0.64
C LEU A 200 -14.64 20.49 -0.83
N ARG A 201 -13.89 21.14 -1.73
CA ARG A 201 -12.43 20.98 -1.84
C ARG A 201 -11.72 21.43 -0.55
N ASP A 202 -12.14 22.56 0.04
CA ASP A 202 -11.57 23.02 1.31
C ASP A 202 -11.93 22.09 2.49
N VAL A 203 -13.11 21.46 2.46
CA VAL A 203 -13.47 20.36 3.38
C VAL A 203 -12.56 19.15 3.19
N ALA A 204 -12.27 18.77 1.94
CA ALA A 204 -11.33 17.69 1.64
C ALA A 204 -9.94 17.99 2.23
N ARG A 205 -9.44 19.22 2.06
CA ARG A 205 -8.17 19.68 2.65
C ARG A 205 -8.15 19.48 4.16
N ALA A 206 -9.16 19.99 4.87
CA ALA A 206 -9.23 19.88 6.32
C ALA A 206 -9.28 18.41 6.77
N ARG A 207 -10.09 17.58 6.09
CA ARG A 207 -10.26 16.16 6.38
C ARG A 207 -8.94 15.38 6.23
N LEU A 208 -8.21 15.58 5.12
CA LEU A 208 -6.94 14.89 4.90
C LEU A 208 -5.85 15.36 5.87
N GLN A 209 -5.77 16.66 6.15
CA GLN A 209 -4.82 17.17 7.15
C GLN A 209 -5.06 16.57 8.54
N GLN A 210 -6.31 16.28 8.90
CA GLN A 210 -6.67 15.63 10.16
C GLN A 210 -6.47 14.11 10.12
N ALA A 211 -6.62 13.47 8.96
CA ALA A 211 -6.39 12.04 8.78
C ALA A 211 -4.91 11.62 8.92
N VAL A 212 -3.97 12.56 8.76
CA VAL A 212 -2.53 12.31 8.87
C VAL A 212 -1.98 12.96 10.15
N PRO A 213 -2.05 12.28 11.31
CA PRO A 213 -1.62 12.83 12.59
C PRO A 213 -0.10 13.05 12.67
N VAL A 214 0.33 14.01 13.50
CA VAL A 214 1.77 14.28 13.77
C VAL A 214 2.26 13.48 14.99
N SER A 215 1.45 13.48 16.04
CA SER A 215 1.81 12.94 17.36
C SER A 215 1.17 11.58 17.66
N ASP A 216 0.43 11.03 16.70
CA ASP A 216 -0.24 9.74 16.79
C ASP A 216 -0.03 8.96 15.48
N LEU A 217 -0.52 7.72 15.40
CA LEU A 217 -0.43 6.86 14.24
C LEU A 217 -1.79 6.74 13.54
N ALA A 218 -1.77 6.82 12.22
CA ALA A 218 -2.87 6.43 11.33
C ALA A 218 -2.49 5.14 10.59
N MET A 219 -3.49 4.35 10.21
CA MET A 219 -3.30 3.18 9.39
C MET A 219 -3.33 3.59 7.92
N LEU A 220 -2.19 3.45 7.21
CA LEU A 220 -2.16 3.53 5.75
C LEU A 220 -2.34 2.11 5.19
N ARG A 221 -3.47 1.87 4.54
CA ARG A 221 -3.82 0.61 3.87
C ARG A 221 -3.54 0.74 2.38
N TYR A 222 -2.93 -0.29 1.80
CA TYR A 222 -2.76 -0.43 0.36
C TYR A 222 -3.31 -1.77 -0.09
N ASP A 223 -4.25 -1.72 -1.05
CA ASP A 223 -4.99 -2.90 -1.51
C ASP A 223 -4.22 -3.64 -2.61
N GLU A 224 -2.98 -4.04 -2.30
CA GLU A 224 -2.22 -5.04 -3.06
C GLU A 224 -3.04 -6.35 -3.18
N PRO A 225 -2.68 -7.30 -4.06
CA PRO A 225 -3.40 -8.58 -4.18
C PRO A 225 -3.62 -9.31 -2.85
N VAL A 226 -2.69 -9.10 -1.90
CA VAL A 226 -2.94 -9.31 -0.47
C VAL A 226 -2.98 -7.94 0.20
N PRO A 227 -4.15 -7.44 0.63
CA PRO A 227 -4.24 -6.11 1.24
C PRO A 227 -3.36 -6.02 2.48
N THR A 228 -2.49 -5.02 2.49
CA THR A 228 -1.58 -4.76 3.60
C THR A 228 -1.72 -3.34 4.13
N TYR A 229 -1.22 -3.10 5.34
CA TYR A 229 -1.19 -1.78 5.94
C TYR A 229 0.12 -1.54 6.70
N SER A 230 0.43 -0.27 6.92
CA SER A 230 1.47 0.20 7.82
C SER A 230 0.92 1.28 8.75
N TRP A 231 1.41 1.32 9.99
CA TRP A 231 1.10 2.40 10.92
C TRP A 231 2.03 3.57 10.67
N VAL A 232 1.46 4.68 10.23
CA VAL A 232 2.20 5.86 9.76
C VAL A 232 1.84 7.10 10.55
N ARG A 233 2.73 8.08 10.53
CA ARG A 233 2.45 9.45 10.96
C ARG A 233 3.06 10.44 9.99
N ARG A 234 2.63 11.70 10.08
CA ARG A 234 3.15 12.78 9.24
C ARG A 234 4.64 13.03 9.48
N SER A 235 5.38 13.13 8.38
CA SER A 235 6.75 13.63 8.35
C SER A 235 6.80 14.94 7.57
N GLY A 236 7.09 16.05 8.26
CA GLY A 236 7.12 17.39 7.66
C GLY A 236 5.74 17.98 7.37
N LYS A 237 5.67 18.81 6.31
CA LYS A 237 4.44 19.51 5.87
C LYS A 237 3.74 18.74 4.75
N ILE A 238 2.42 18.82 4.70
CA ILE A 238 1.66 18.42 3.52
C ILE A 238 1.80 19.55 2.50
N THR A 239 2.29 19.23 1.32
CA THR A 239 2.38 20.19 0.22
C THR A 239 1.14 20.07 -0.65
N GLU A 240 0.55 21.19 -1.03
CA GLU A 240 -0.70 21.26 -1.78
C GLU A 240 -0.48 21.98 -3.11
N ALA A 241 -1.03 21.42 -4.18
CA ALA A 241 -1.14 22.07 -5.49
C ALA A 241 -2.62 22.13 -5.88
N TYR A 242 -3.01 23.20 -6.58
CA TYR A 242 -4.39 23.45 -6.97
C TYR A 242 -4.50 23.49 -8.51
N PRO A 243 -4.62 22.33 -9.19
CA PRO A 243 -4.74 22.29 -10.65
C PRO A 243 -5.96 23.06 -11.16
N THR A 244 -7.05 23.04 -10.39
CA THR A 244 -8.30 23.74 -10.68
C THR A 244 -8.90 24.35 -9.40
N LEU A 245 -10.04 25.03 -9.51
CA LEU A 245 -10.78 25.56 -8.35
C LEU A 245 -11.38 24.46 -7.47
N THR A 246 -11.61 23.28 -8.02
CA THR A 246 -12.31 22.16 -7.38
C THR A 246 -11.40 21.00 -7.01
N ASP A 247 -10.17 21.00 -7.52
CA ASP A 247 -9.21 19.94 -7.29
C ASP A 247 -8.06 20.42 -6.39
N VAL A 248 -7.54 19.51 -5.57
CA VAL A 248 -6.33 19.72 -4.78
C VAL A 248 -5.51 18.44 -4.78
N THR A 249 -4.22 18.56 -5.09
CA THR A 249 -3.25 17.47 -5.04
C THR A 249 -2.37 17.64 -3.82
N PHE A 250 -2.26 16.59 -3.01
CA PHE A 250 -1.47 16.53 -1.80
C PHE A 250 -0.24 15.67 -2.01
N THR A 251 0.92 16.16 -1.57
CA THR A 251 2.12 15.37 -1.38
C THR A 251 2.42 15.29 0.11
N ILE A 252 2.31 14.08 0.66
CA ILE A 252 2.37 13.82 2.10
C ILE A 252 3.64 13.01 2.38
N GLY A 253 4.55 13.58 3.17
CA GLY A 253 5.62 12.82 3.80
C GLY A 253 5.06 12.00 4.96
N LEU A 254 5.33 10.70 4.95
CA LEU A 254 4.90 9.75 5.96
C LEU A 254 6.10 9.01 6.53
N VAL A 255 6.03 8.65 7.80
CA VAL A 255 7.00 7.76 8.44
C VAL A 255 6.25 6.68 9.22
N ALA A 256 6.60 5.43 8.97
CA ALA A 256 6.16 4.26 9.71
C ALA A 256 7.29 3.84 10.68
N PRO A 257 7.12 4.04 12.00
CA PRO A 257 8.14 3.66 12.98
C PRO A 257 8.45 2.16 12.97
N ASP A 258 7.43 1.33 12.75
CA ASP A 258 7.61 -0.09 12.45
C ASP A 258 7.71 -0.26 10.93
N PRO A 259 8.83 -0.78 10.39
CA PRO A 259 8.99 -0.92 8.95
C PRO A 259 8.08 -1.97 8.30
N ARG A 260 7.46 -2.86 9.08
CA ARG A 260 6.68 -3.99 8.56
C ARG A 260 5.37 -3.53 7.91
N LYS A 261 5.01 -4.21 6.82
CA LYS A 261 3.65 -4.20 6.26
C LYS A 261 2.88 -5.39 6.84
N TYR A 262 1.71 -5.16 7.41
CA TYR A 262 0.87 -6.20 7.99
C TYR A 262 -0.31 -6.51 7.09
N ALA A 263 -0.72 -7.77 6.97
CA ALA A 263 -1.99 -8.11 6.34
C ALA A 263 -3.14 -7.41 7.08
N VAL A 264 -4.12 -6.90 6.31
CA VAL A 264 -5.37 -6.39 6.88
C VAL A 264 -6.13 -7.51 7.62
N ALA A 265 -6.09 -8.72 7.08
CA ALA A 265 -6.69 -9.89 7.71
C ALA A 265 -5.86 -10.36 8.91
N GLN A 266 -6.48 -10.35 10.10
CA GLN A 266 -5.89 -10.93 11.30
C GLN A 266 -6.09 -12.45 11.32
N ARG A 267 -5.07 -13.18 11.74
CA ARG A 267 -5.06 -14.61 12.01
C ARG A 267 -5.22 -14.88 13.50
N SER A 268 -5.80 -16.02 13.84
CA SER A 268 -5.87 -16.49 15.21
C SER A 268 -5.65 -18.00 15.31
N LEU A 269 -5.10 -18.42 16.44
CA LEU A 269 -4.86 -19.83 16.79
C LEU A 269 -5.24 -20.05 18.26
N PRO A 270 -6.35 -20.76 18.53
CA PRO A 270 -6.67 -21.19 19.88
C PRO A 270 -5.78 -22.35 20.32
N ILE A 271 -5.36 -22.31 21.58
CA ILE A 271 -4.49 -23.27 22.24
C ILE A 271 -5.10 -23.60 23.60
N GLY A 272 -5.55 -24.83 23.79
CA GLY A 272 -6.11 -25.27 25.06
C GLY A 272 -5.09 -26.05 25.87
N LEU A 273 -4.93 -25.71 27.15
CA LEU A 273 -4.38 -26.66 28.12
C LEU A 273 -5.53 -27.52 28.62
N LEU A 274 -5.43 -28.83 28.39
CA LEU A 274 -6.30 -29.77 29.10
C LEU A 274 -5.85 -29.82 30.57
N PRO A 275 -6.79 -29.94 31.53
CA PRO A 275 -6.43 -30.14 32.93
C PRO A 275 -5.49 -31.34 33.05
N SER A 276 -4.60 -31.34 34.03
CA SER A 276 -3.69 -32.46 34.33
C SER A 276 -4.40 -33.75 34.81
N GLY A 277 -5.71 -33.89 34.59
CA GLY A 277 -6.55 -34.99 35.09
C GLY A 277 -6.91 -36.04 34.03
N GLY A 278 -6.33 -37.24 34.16
CA GLY A 278 -6.97 -38.52 33.83
C GLY A 278 -6.61 -39.23 32.52
N GLY A 279 -5.91 -38.59 31.56
CA GLY A 279 -5.57 -39.23 30.28
C GLY A 279 -4.16 -39.83 30.18
N GLY A 280 -3.30 -39.53 31.15
CA GLY A 280 -1.91 -39.99 31.15
C GLY A 280 -1.79 -41.40 31.73
N SER A 281 -1.58 -42.38 30.85
CA SER A 281 -1.32 -43.79 31.16
C SER A 281 -2.55 -44.69 31.37
N MET A 282 -3.45 -44.76 30.38
CA MET A 282 -4.08 -46.07 30.13
C MET A 282 -3.05 -46.94 29.42
N VAL A 283 -2.50 -47.93 30.14
CA VAL A 283 -1.80 -49.05 29.51
C VAL A 283 -2.87 -49.83 28.77
N GLU A 284 -2.89 -49.71 27.44
CA GLU A 284 -3.70 -50.57 26.57
C GLU A 284 -3.31 -52.04 26.86
N PRO A 285 -4.21 -52.88 27.39
CA PRO A 285 -3.86 -54.26 27.77
C PRO A 285 -3.74 -55.20 26.56
N PHE A 286 -3.95 -54.69 25.35
CA PHE A 286 -3.85 -55.42 24.09
C PHE A 286 -3.21 -54.55 23.01
N THR A 287 -2.57 -55.19 22.03
CA THR A 287 -2.03 -54.52 20.85
C THR A 287 -3.14 -54.35 19.82
N VAL A 288 -3.50 -53.11 19.50
CA VAL A 288 -4.41 -52.83 18.37
C VAL A 288 -3.68 -52.99 17.04
N PRO A 289 -4.31 -53.61 16.01
CA PRO A 289 -3.67 -53.87 14.71
C PRO A 289 -3.59 -52.63 13.80
N PHE A 290 -3.78 -51.42 14.33
CA PHE A 290 -3.65 -50.16 13.63
C PHE A 290 -2.92 -49.13 14.51
N GLY A 291 -2.16 -48.24 13.89
CA GLY A 291 -1.49 -47.16 14.60
C GLY A 291 -2.49 -46.08 15.01
N LEU A 292 -2.53 -45.74 16.28
CA LEU A 292 -3.13 -44.48 16.73
C LEU A 292 -2.10 -43.38 16.49
N ALA A 293 -2.48 -42.32 15.77
CA ALA A 293 -1.64 -41.13 15.68
C ALA A 293 -1.47 -40.53 17.08
N SER A 294 -0.26 -40.06 17.43
CA SER A 294 -0.08 -39.38 18.72
C SER A 294 -0.97 -38.15 18.74
N ALA A 295 -1.79 -38.00 19.78
CA ALA A 295 -2.47 -36.73 20.01
C ALA A 295 -1.40 -35.62 20.12
N PRO A 296 -1.62 -34.42 19.55
CA PRO A 296 -0.76 -33.28 19.77
C PRO A 296 -0.57 -33.08 21.28
N PRO A 297 0.62 -32.69 21.77
CA PRO A 297 0.80 -32.33 23.16
C PRO A 297 -0.27 -31.31 23.57
N PRO A 298 -0.96 -31.49 24.71
CA PRO A 298 -1.90 -30.49 25.19
C PRO A 298 -1.19 -29.14 25.31
N GLY A 299 -1.88 -28.07 24.96
CA GLY A 299 -1.33 -26.72 24.98
C GLY A 299 -0.46 -26.35 23.77
N GLY A 300 -0.42 -27.13 22.68
CA GLY A 300 0.33 -26.79 21.46
C GLY A 300 -0.53 -26.41 20.25
N GLY A 301 0.03 -25.65 19.31
CA GLY A 301 -0.58 -25.37 17.99
C GLY A 301 0.44 -24.85 16.97
N THR A 302 0.06 -24.77 15.70
CA THR A 302 0.93 -24.28 14.62
C THR A 302 0.37 -22.99 14.02
N ALA A 303 1.10 -21.89 14.21
CA ALA A 303 0.82 -20.60 13.58
C ALA A 303 1.52 -20.54 12.21
N VAL A 304 0.89 -19.86 11.25
CA VAL A 304 1.44 -19.68 9.91
C VAL A 304 1.52 -18.20 9.59
N ASN A 305 2.73 -17.71 9.35
CA ASN A 305 2.97 -16.39 8.80
C ASN A 305 3.22 -16.54 7.29
N ALA A 306 2.22 -16.19 6.49
CA ALA A 306 2.31 -16.27 5.02
C ALA A 306 3.17 -15.17 4.39
N GLY A 307 3.64 -14.20 5.20
CA GLY A 307 4.44 -13.09 4.75
C GLY A 307 5.94 -13.42 4.59
N SER A 308 6.68 -12.45 4.07
CA SER A 308 8.13 -12.57 3.81
C SER A 308 9.01 -12.13 4.99
N PHE A 309 8.41 -11.62 6.07
CA PHE A 309 9.13 -11.07 7.21
C PHE A 309 8.57 -11.55 8.55
N ILE A 310 9.34 -11.42 9.63
CA ILE A 310 8.92 -11.85 10.98
C ILE A 310 7.69 -11.07 11.48
N SER A 311 6.70 -11.78 12.04
CA SER A 311 5.47 -11.22 12.59
C SER A 311 5.42 -11.39 14.12
N PRO A 312 5.30 -10.30 14.91
CA PRO A 312 5.04 -10.38 16.34
C PRO A 312 3.60 -10.83 16.64
N PRO A 313 3.38 -11.87 17.45
CA PRO A 313 2.04 -12.20 17.91
C PRO A 313 1.60 -11.36 19.11
N VAL A 314 0.29 -11.30 19.35
CA VAL A 314 -0.32 -10.93 20.63
C VAL A 314 -1.03 -12.16 21.17
N ILE A 315 -0.71 -12.59 22.40
CA ILE A 315 -1.29 -13.80 22.98
C ILE A 315 -2.17 -13.45 24.17
N VAL A 316 -3.43 -13.89 24.12
CA VAL A 316 -4.42 -13.70 25.17
C VAL A 316 -4.59 -15.01 25.92
N VAL A 317 -4.18 -15.05 27.18
CA VAL A 317 -4.29 -16.21 28.09
C VAL A 317 -5.47 -16.01 29.04
N ALA A 318 -6.38 -16.98 29.10
CA ALA A 318 -7.49 -17.02 30.05
C ALA A 318 -7.21 -18.06 31.15
N GLY A 319 -7.37 -17.65 32.41
CA GLY A 319 -7.21 -18.52 33.57
C GLY A 319 -8.36 -19.54 33.75
N PRO A 320 -8.21 -20.52 34.66
CA PRO A 320 -7.22 -20.55 35.74
C PRO A 320 -5.90 -21.24 35.36
N ILE A 321 -4.78 -20.55 35.56
CA ILE A 321 -3.42 -21.06 35.30
C ILE A 321 -2.39 -20.43 36.24
N SER A 322 -1.45 -21.23 36.75
CA SER A 322 -0.28 -20.74 37.49
C SER A 322 0.99 -20.90 36.67
N SER A 323 1.90 -19.93 36.84
CA SER A 323 3.19 -19.88 36.18
C SER A 323 3.09 -20.02 34.64
N PRO A 324 2.26 -19.21 33.96
CA PRO A 324 2.08 -19.33 32.52
C PRO A 324 3.42 -19.13 31.79
N ALA A 325 3.61 -19.89 30.71
CA ALA A 325 4.76 -19.77 29.82
C ALA A 325 4.30 -19.89 28.36
N LEU A 326 4.94 -19.13 27.47
CA LEU A 326 4.66 -19.10 26.04
C LEU A 326 5.94 -19.46 25.29
N THR A 327 5.94 -20.64 24.67
CA THR A 327 7.12 -21.23 24.03
C THR A 327 6.95 -21.29 22.52
N ASN A 328 7.95 -20.83 21.78
CA ASN A 328 8.13 -21.15 20.38
C ASN A 328 8.94 -22.46 20.28
N LEU A 329 8.26 -23.56 19.96
CA LEU A 329 8.88 -24.88 19.86
C LEU A 329 9.82 -25.01 18.65
N THR A 330 9.64 -24.17 17.62
CA THR A 330 10.51 -24.15 16.45
C THR A 330 11.87 -23.54 16.77
N SER A 331 11.92 -22.45 17.55
CA SER A 331 13.19 -21.78 17.93
C SER A 331 13.72 -22.18 19.31
N GLY A 332 12.91 -22.82 20.15
CA GLY A 332 13.23 -23.13 21.55
C GLY A 332 13.13 -21.94 22.50
N GLN A 333 12.68 -20.77 22.04
CA GLN A 333 12.57 -19.56 22.85
C GLN A 333 11.30 -19.60 23.71
N THR A 334 11.39 -19.13 24.96
CA THR A 334 10.26 -19.13 25.91
C THR A 334 10.19 -17.80 26.65
N VAL A 335 8.97 -17.28 26.82
CA VAL A 335 8.65 -16.18 27.73
C VAL A 335 7.82 -16.72 28.88
N SER A 336 8.22 -16.48 30.12
CA SER A 336 7.56 -17.04 31.30
C SER A 336 7.21 -15.99 32.36
N TRP A 337 6.21 -16.32 33.17
CA TRP A 337 5.77 -15.52 34.31
C TRP A 337 5.60 -16.43 35.53
N SER A 338 6.73 -16.92 36.06
CA SER A 338 6.77 -17.91 37.13
C SER A 338 5.95 -17.54 38.37
N SER A 339 5.84 -16.25 38.70
CA SER A 339 5.09 -15.73 39.85
C SER A 339 3.63 -15.37 39.58
N LEU A 340 3.18 -15.42 38.31
CA LEU A 340 1.82 -15.05 37.94
C LEU A 340 0.86 -16.22 38.16
N THR A 341 -0.28 -15.94 38.79
CA THR A 341 -1.42 -16.86 38.88
C THR A 341 -2.67 -16.14 38.40
N LEU A 342 -3.33 -16.70 37.39
CA LEU A 342 -4.61 -16.25 36.88
C LEU A 342 -5.71 -17.12 37.47
N ASN A 343 -6.74 -16.50 38.01
CA ASN A 343 -7.94 -17.18 38.47
C ASN A 343 -8.92 -17.40 37.31
N THR A 344 -10.01 -18.11 37.59
CA THR A 344 -11.13 -18.20 36.65
C THR A 344 -11.68 -16.81 36.33
N GLY A 345 -11.73 -16.47 35.05
CA GLY A 345 -12.19 -15.17 34.57
C GLY A 345 -11.09 -14.11 34.39
N ASP A 346 -9.88 -14.36 34.90
CA ASP A 346 -8.74 -13.48 34.64
C ASP A 346 -8.23 -13.66 33.20
N VAL A 347 -7.86 -12.54 32.58
CA VAL A 347 -7.30 -12.47 31.23
C VAL A 347 -5.93 -11.82 31.28
N PHE A 348 -4.94 -12.46 30.69
CA PHE A 348 -3.58 -11.93 30.55
C PHE A 348 -3.24 -11.74 29.08
N VAL A 349 -2.93 -10.51 28.68
CA VAL A 349 -2.60 -10.15 27.30
C VAL A 349 -1.12 -9.85 27.19
N VAL A 350 -0.44 -10.55 26.29
CA VAL A 350 1.01 -10.44 26.04
C VAL A 350 1.24 -9.91 24.64
N ASP A 351 1.88 -8.74 24.54
CA ASP A 351 2.31 -8.13 23.27
C ASP A 351 3.81 -8.40 23.06
N PHE A 352 4.14 -9.22 22.04
CA PHE A 352 5.53 -9.58 21.74
C PHE A 352 6.32 -8.50 20.99
N LEU A 353 5.64 -7.52 20.38
CA LEU A 353 6.32 -6.37 19.76
C LEU A 353 6.79 -5.40 20.83
N ASN A 354 5.89 -5.00 21.74
CA ASN A 354 6.21 -4.10 22.85
C ASN A 354 6.91 -4.80 24.01
N ARG A 355 6.90 -6.15 24.05
CA ARG A 355 7.48 -6.98 25.11
C ARG A 355 6.86 -6.74 26.48
N GLN A 356 5.53 -6.70 26.53
CA GLN A 356 4.77 -6.34 27.73
C GLN A 356 3.60 -7.31 27.96
N GLY A 357 3.23 -7.48 29.23
CA GLY A 357 2.08 -8.27 29.65
C GLY A 357 1.16 -7.48 30.58
N PHE A 358 -0.15 -7.56 30.38
CA PHE A 358 -1.16 -6.92 31.23
C PHE A 358 -2.23 -7.91 31.67
N VAL A 359 -2.50 -7.95 32.97
CA VAL A 359 -3.61 -8.71 33.57
C VAL A 359 -4.84 -7.82 33.66
N ASN A 360 -5.97 -8.38 33.24
CA ASN A 360 -7.30 -7.79 33.23
C ASN A 360 -7.33 -6.38 32.62
N PRO A 361 -6.89 -6.22 31.36
CA PRO A 361 -6.94 -4.91 30.73
C PRO A 361 -8.38 -4.44 30.51
N THR A 362 -8.63 -3.15 30.75
CA THR A 362 -9.91 -2.46 30.50
C THR A 362 -10.15 -2.25 29.02
N MET A 363 -9.07 -2.05 28.25
CA MET A 363 -9.09 -2.10 26.79
C MET A 363 -8.11 -3.17 26.31
N LEU A 364 -8.67 -4.23 25.72
CA LEU A 364 -7.92 -5.32 25.12
C LEU A 364 -7.57 -4.98 23.67
N SER A 365 -6.30 -5.13 23.32
CA SER A 365 -5.80 -5.06 21.95
C SER A 365 -5.23 -6.41 21.54
N THR A 366 -5.61 -6.86 20.34
CA THR A 366 -5.03 -8.03 19.67
C THR A 366 -4.09 -7.63 18.51
N ALA A 367 -3.93 -6.34 18.26
CA ALA A 367 -3.09 -5.82 17.20
C ALA A 367 -1.65 -5.64 17.74
N PRO A 368 -0.63 -6.23 17.09
CA PRO A 368 0.74 -6.08 17.55
C PRO A 368 1.19 -4.62 17.60
N GLY A 369 1.89 -4.23 18.66
CA GLY A 369 2.39 -2.85 18.83
C GLY A 369 1.39 -1.88 19.43
N PHE A 370 0.11 -2.25 19.53
CA PHE A 370 -0.92 -1.47 20.22
C PHE A 370 -1.13 -2.07 21.60
N PRO A 371 -0.57 -1.46 22.65
CA PRO A 371 -0.65 -2.02 23.99
C PRO A 371 -2.10 -2.06 24.46
N SER A 372 -2.48 -3.16 25.09
CA SER A 372 -3.69 -3.17 25.93
C SER A 372 -3.52 -2.16 27.07
N THR A 373 -4.59 -1.48 27.47
CA THR A 373 -4.50 -0.38 28.46
C THR A 373 -5.49 -0.54 29.61
N GLY A 374 -5.09 0.06 30.74
CA GLY A 374 -5.76 0.02 32.04
C GLY A 374 -5.81 -1.39 32.60
N GLY A 375 -5.01 -1.72 33.61
CA GLY A 375 -4.86 -3.09 34.11
C GLY A 375 -3.57 -3.20 34.91
N THR A 376 -3.20 -4.40 35.33
CA THR A 376 -1.94 -4.61 36.07
C THR A 376 -0.86 -5.07 35.12
N TYR A 377 0.15 -4.21 34.91
CA TYR A 377 1.37 -4.60 34.18
C TYR A 377 2.09 -5.72 34.95
N TRP A 378 2.50 -6.77 34.23
CA TRP A 378 3.24 -7.88 34.80
C TRP A 378 4.49 -8.18 33.94
N PRO A 379 5.70 -7.89 34.44
CA PRO A 379 6.93 -8.12 33.68
C PRO A 379 7.20 -9.62 33.53
N ALA A 380 7.78 -10.00 32.39
CA ALA A 380 8.28 -11.36 32.17
C ALA A 380 9.47 -11.67 33.08
N ASP A 381 9.71 -12.96 33.35
CA ASP A 381 10.87 -13.41 34.11
C ASP A 381 12.18 -12.97 33.42
N PRO A 382 13.25 -12.62 34.15
CA PRO A 382 14.51 -12.13 33.57
C PRO A 382 15.20 -13.10 32.58
N SER A 383 14.94 -14.39 32.70
CA SER A 383 15.45 -15.43 31.79
C SER A 383 14.63 -15.61 30.51
N SER A 384 13.54 -14.85 30.35
CA SER A 384 12.66 -14.96 29.19
C SER A 384 13.36 -14.53 27.91
N SER A 385 13.13 -15.29 26.84
CA SER A 385 13.55 -14.96 25.48
C SER A 385 12.32 -14.67 24.63
N TRP A 386 12.14 -13.39 24.30
CA TRP A 386 11.06 -12.95 23.41
C TRP A 386 11.28 -13.47 22.00
N TRP A 387 10.20 -13.89 21.35
CA TRP A 387 10.21 -14.50 20.03
C TRP A 387 9.15 -13.90 19.11
N GLN A 388 9.29 -14.14 17.81
CA GLN A 388 8.34 -13.72 16.77
C GLN A 388 8.10 -14.90 15.81
N LEU A 389 7.03 -14.83 15.04
CA LEU A 389 6.69 -15.83 14.03
C LEU A 389 7.54 -15.59 12.78
N ALA A 390 8.48 -16.49 12.51
CA ALA A 390 9.23 -16.47 11.25
C ALA A 390 8.29 -16.73 10.05
N PRO A 391 8.65 -16.29 8.83
CA PRO A 391 7.97 -16.71 7.61
C PRO A 391 7.76 -18.23 7.56
N GLY A 392 6.55 -18.66 7.20
CA GLY A 392 6.16 -20.07 7.20
C GLY A 392 5.51 -20.52 8.51
N THR A 393 5.72 -21.79 8.87
CA THR A 393 5.07 -22.44 10.02
C THR A 393 5.90 -22.33 11.29
N THR A 394 5.28 -21.91 12.39
CA THR A 394 5.88 -21.88 13.73
C THR A 394 5.01 -22.67 14.70
N SER A 395 5.59 -23.65 15.40
CA SER A 395 4.89 -24.38 16.46
C SER A 395 5.01 -23.62 17.77
N ILE A 396 3.88 -23.35 18.42
CA ILE A 396 3.80 -22.60 19.68
C ILE A 396 3.10 -23.42 20.75
N GLN A 397 3.47 -23.18 22.02
CA GLN A 397 2.94 -23.89 23.16
C GLN A 397 2.63 -22.94 24.33
N LEU A 398 1.47 -23.15 24.96
CA LEU A 398 1.13 -22.64 26.29
C LEU A 398 1.58 -23.67 27.34
N GLY A 399 2.47 -23.25 28.23
CA GLY A 399 2.87 -23.98 29.43
C GLY A 399 2.33 -23.33 30.70
N GLY A 400 2.53 -24.01 31.82
CA GLY A 400 2.02 -23.64 33.13
C GLY A 400 1.22 -24.77 33.77
N THR A 401 0.77 -24.58 35.01
CA THR A 401 -0.09 -25.55 35.70
C THR A 401 -1.52 -25.05 35.68
N ALA A 402 -2.40 -25.72 34.94
CA ALA A 402 -3.81 -25.38 34.83
C ALA A 402 -4.67 -26.29 35.70
N ALA A 403 -5.54 -25.71 36.54
CA ALA A 403 -6.49 -26.44 37.37
C ALA A 403 -7.80 -26.79 36.62
N ALA A 404 -8.08 -26.11 35.50
CA ALA A 404 -9.23 -26.32 34.62
C ALA A 404 -8.85 -25.97 33.16
N LEU A 405 -9.85 -25.76 32.28
CA LEU A 405 -9.69 -25.39 30.85
C LEU A 405 -9.04 -24.01 30.65
N ALA A 406 -7.78 -23.83 31.06
CA ALA A 406 -6.99 -22.68 30.68
C ALA A 406 -6.78 -22.69 29.17
N SER A 407 -6.88 -21.53 28.54
CA SER A 407 -6.71 -21.40 27.10
C SER A 407 -5.87 -20.18 26.78
N ALA A 408 -5.09 -20.25 25.72
CA ALA A 408 -4.50 -19.09 25.08
C ALA A 408 -5.00 -18.98 23.65
N THR A 409 -5.19 -17.76 23.16
CA THR A 409 -5.39 -17.51 21.74
C THR A 409 -4.27 -16.61 21.26
N ALA A 410 -3.48 -17.09 20.31
CA ALA A 410 -2.48 -16.27 19.63
C ALA A 410 -3.13 -15.55 18.45
N TYR A 411 -2.92 -14.24 18.37
CA TYR A 411 -3.34 -13.38 17.27
C TYR A 411 -2.10 -12.83 16.57
N TRP A 412 -2.11 -12.81 15.24
CA TRP A 412 -1.05 -12.19 14.46
C TRP A 412 -1.59 -11.74 13.11
N GLN A 413 -0.80 -10.96 12.39
CA GLN A 413 -1.02 -10.69 10.98
C GLN A 413 0.18 -11.18 10.20
N ASP A 414 -0.05 -11.66 8.99
CA ASP A 414 1.03 -12.00 8.08
C ASP A 414 1.85 -10.72 7.82
N ALA A 415 3.19 -10.81 7.79
CA ALA A 415 4.06 -9.62 7.76
C ALA A 415 5.05 -9.64 6.58
N TRP A 416 5.17 -8.52 5.89
CA TRP A 416 6.12 -8.30 4.80
C TRP A 416 7.05 -7.13 5.13
N ILE A 417 8.15 -7.03 4.40
CA ILE A 417 9.07 -5.90 4.41
C ILE A 417 9.05 -5.19 3.07
#